data_AF-A0A1X7G2H0-F1
#
_entry.id   AF-A0A1X7G2H0-F1
#
_cell.length_a   1.000
_cell.length_b   1.000
_cell.length_c   1.000
_cell.angle_alpha   90.00
_cell.angle_beta   90.00
_cell.angle_gamma   90.00
#
_symmetry.space_group_name_H-M   'P 1'
#
loop_
_entity.id
_entity.type
_entity.pdbx_description
1 polymer ?
#
loop_
_entity_poly.entity_id
_entity_poly.type
_entity_poly.pdbx_seq_one_letter_code
_entity_poly.pdbx_strand_id
1 'polypeptide(L)'
;MTTSTLPLADVLLDILRTDYEVPEAIDVDTDFESMEFDSLVLVEFAVALSRRFDVDVEDHELQEAATVAGTVELLRSKGIQG
;
A
#
# COMPACT_ATOMS: atom_id res chain seq x y z
N MET A 1 -4.01 0.56 26.38
CA MET A 1 -2.89 -0.40 26.17
C MET A 1 -3.32 -1.27 25.00
N THR A 2 -2.99 -0.91 23.77
CA THR A 2 -1.67 -1.12 23.16
C THR A 2 -1.24 0.08 22.32
N THR A 3 -0.05 0.60 22.61
CA THR A 3 0.70 1.48 21.71
C THR A 3 1.38 0.55 20.69
N SER A 4 0.66 0.11 19.67
CA SER A 4 1.25 -0.77 18.65
C SER A 4 1.85 0.10 17.55
N THR A 5 3.17 0.15 17.51
CA THR A 5 3.97 0.46 16.32
C THR A 5 3.55 -0.53 15.22
N LEU A 6 2.47 -0.22 14.50
CA LEU A 6 2.05 -1.03 13.37
C LEU A 6 3.05 -0.78 12.24
N PRO A 7 3.69 -1.83 11.69
CA PRO A 7 4.57 -1.68 10.55
C PRO A 7 3.75 -1.05 9.40
N LEU A 8 4.37 -0.19 8.59
CA LEU A 8 3.72 0.49 7.46
C LEU A 8 2.88 -0.46 6.57
N ALA A 9 3.28 -1.74 6.48
CA ALA A 9 2.54 -2.79 5.79
C ALA A 9 1.14 -3.04 6.36
N ASP A 10 0.98 -3.02 7.68
CA ASP A 10 -0.31 -3.22 8.36
C ASP A 10 -1.27 -2.06 8.06
N VAL A 11 -0.74 -0.83 8.00
CA VAL A 11 -1.51 0.35 7.62
C VAL A 11 -1.98 0.26 6.17
N LEU A 12 -1.11 -0.20 5.27
CA LEU A 12 -1.48 -0.42 3.87
C LEU A 12 -2.53 -1.52 3.74
N LEU A 13 -2.37 -2.64 4.44
CA LEU A 13 -3.37 -3.71 4.47
C LEU A 13 -4.72 -3.23 5.04
N ASP A 14 -4.71 -2.38 6.05
CA ASP A 14 -5.93 -1.79 6.62
C ASP A 14 -6.63 -0.85 5.63
N ILE A 15 -5.87 -0.01 4.91
CA ILE A 15 -6.40 0.84 3.83
C ILE A 15 -6.99 -0.03 2.72
N LEU A 16 -6.27 -1.06 2.30
CA LEU A 16 -6.74 -2.01 1.29
C LEU A 16 -8.07 -2.62 1.75
N ARG A 17 -8.13 -3.19 2.96
CA ARG A 17 -9.35 -3.83 3.48
C ARG A 17 -10.53 -2.86 3.63
N THR A 18 -10.27 -1.62 4.00
CA THR A 18 -11.32 -0.63 4.29
C THR A 18 -11.81 0.08 3.04
N ASP A 19 -10.90 0.47 2.15
CA ASP A 19 -11.19 1.31 0.98
C ASP A 19 -11.45 0.48 -0.28
N TYR A 20 -10.81 -0.70 -0.37
CA TYR A 20 -10.88 -1.60 -1.54
C TYR A 20 -11.56 -2.95 -1.24
N GLU A 21 -12.10 -3.14 -0.03
CA GLU A 21 -12.87 -4.33 0.38
C GLU A 21 -12.16 -5.68 0.10
N VAL A 22 -10.83 -5.67 0.09
CA VAL A 22 -10.01 -6.85 -0.22
C VAL A 22 -10.07 -7.84 0.96
N PRO A 23 -10.12 -9.17 0.72
CA PRO A 23 -10.28 -10.18 1.77
C PRO A 23 -9.22 -10.11 2.87
N GLU A 24 -9.51 -10.60 4.07
CA GLU A 24 -8.52 -10.60 5.17
C GLU A 24 -7.35 -11.57 4.94
N ALA A 25 -7.53 -12.54 4.03
CA ALA A 25 -6.58 -13.61 3.76
C ALA A 25 -5.34 -13.18 2.94
N ILE A 26 -5.27 -11.92 2.54
CA ILE A 26 -4.15 -11.40 1.75
C ILE A 26 -3.05 -10.86 2.63
N ASP A 27 -1.85 -11.24 2.23
CA ASP A 27 -0.61 -10.97 2.94
C ASP A 27 0.20 -9.89 2.23
N VAL A 28 1.23 -9.38 2.90
CA VAL A 28 2.03 -8.24 2.40
C VAL A 28 2.80 -8.59 1.12
N ASP A 29 3.12 -9.86 0.93
CA ASP A 29 3.76 -10.43 -0.26
C ASP A 29 2.78 -10.74 -1.39
N THR A 30 1.48 -10.46 -1.21
CA THR A 30 0.50 -10.71 -2.27
C THR A 30 0.57 -9.65 -3.34
N ASP A 31 0.63 -10.08 -4.59
CA ASP A 31 0.62 -9.20 -5.75
C ASP A 31 -0.72 -8.49 -5.91
N PHE A 32 -0.66 -7.21 -6.30
CA PHE A 32 -1.84 -6.41 -6.65
C PHE A 32 -2.65 -7.06 -7.78
N GLU A 33 -2.00 -7.69 -8.75
CA GLU A 33 -2.70 -8.44 -9.81
C GLU A 33 -3.55 -9.60 -9.24
N SER A 34 -3.08 -10.27 -8.19
CA SER A 34 -3.85 -11.34 -7.53
C SER A 34 -5.01 -10.80 -6.71
N MET A 35 -4.97 -9.53 -6.34
CA MET A 35 -6.06 -8.80 -5.67
C MET A 35 -7.04 -8.15 -6.67
N GLU A 36 -6.91 -8.44 -7.96
CA GLU A 36 -7.72 -7.84 -9.04
C GLU A 36 -7.57 -6.31 -9.14
N PHE A 37 -6.41 -5.78 -8.73
CA PHE A 37 -6.10 -4.36 -8.91
C PHE A 37 -5.74 -4.08 -10.38
N ASP A 38 -6.65 -3.44 -11.08
CA ASP A 38 -6.39 -2.87 -12.41
C ASP A 38 -5.49 -1.63 -12.32
N SER A 39 -4.94 -1.22 -13.47
CA SER A 39 -4.10 -0.02 -13.60
C SER A 39 -4.79 1.26 -13.09
N LEU A 40 -6.12 1.38 -13.23
CA LEU A 40 -6.88 2.49 -12.67
C LEU A 40 -6.89 2.46 -11.13
N VAL A 41 -7.08 1.29 -10.54
CA VAL A 41 -7.13 1.10 -9.10
C VAL A 41 -5.76 1.40 -8.47
N LEU A 42 -4.68 0.98 -9.14
CA LEU A 42 -3.31 1.32 -8.75
C LEU A 42 -3.06 2.84 -8.78
N VAL A 43 -3.56 3.54 -9.79
CA VAL A 43 -3.46 5.02 -9.86
C VAL A 43 -4.21 5.67 -8.69
N GLU A 44 -5.43 5.21 -8.40
CA GLU A 44 -6.21 5.72 -7.27
C GLU A 44 -5.51 5.43 -5.94
N PHE A 45 -4.92 4.24 -5.81
CA PHE A 45 -4.14 3.87 -4.64
C PHE A 45 -2.89 4.74 -4.50
N ALA A 46 -2.15 5.01 -5.58
CA ALA A 46 -1.02 5.92 -5.60
C ALA A 46 -1.40 7.31 -5.07
N VAL A 47 -2.50 7.85 -5.58
CA VAL A 47 -3.04 9.16 -5.17
C VAL A 47 -3.50 9.13 -3.71
N ALA A 48 -4.14 8.05 -3.26
CA ALA A 48 -4.57 7.89 -1.89
C ALA A 48 -3.37 7.85 -0.93
N LEU A 49 -2.35 7.06 -1.23
CA LEU A 49 -1.11 6.99 -0.46
C LEU A 49 -0.38 8.33 -0.44
N SER A 50 -0.26 8.96 -1.60
CA SER A 50 0.38 10.27 -1.74
C SER A 50 -0.26 11.30 -0.80
N ARG A 51 -1.59 11.38 -0.80
CA ARG A 51 -2.34 12.28 0.09
C ARG A 51 -2.28 11.87 1.55
N ARG A 52 -2.25 10.57 1.84
CA ARG A 52 -2.30 10.04 3.21
C ARG A 52 -0.98 10.22 3.95
N PHE A 53 0.13 10.02 3.23
CA PHE A 53 1.49 10.03 3.77
C PHE A 53 2.28 11.30 3.39
N ASP A 54 1.66 12.23 2.65
CA ASP A 54 2.27 13.48 2.15
C ASP A 54 3.56 13.21 1.36
N VAL A 55 3.50 12.22 0.48
CA VAL A 55 4.61 11.79 -0.39
C VAL A 55 4.20 11.80 -1.84
N ASP A 56 5.15 11.96 -2.75
CA ASP A 56 4.89 11.79 -4.17
C ASP A 56 5.04 10.31 -4.51
N VAL A 57 3.94 9.62 -4.77
CA VAL A 57 3.92 8.20 -5.18
C VAL A 57 3.30 8.14 -6.56
N GLU A 58 4.06 7.68 -7.54
CA GLU A 58 3.58 7.54 -8.90
C GLU A 58 3.02 6.12 -9.14
N ASP A 59 2.09 6.00 -10.08
CA ASP A 59 1.46 4.72 -10.43
C ASP A 59 2.48 3.68 -10.93
N HIS A 60 3.47 4.12 -11.70
CA HIS A 60 4.53 3.24 -12.18
C HIS A 60 5.38 2.68 -11.04
N GLU A 61 5.65 3.47 -9.98
CA GLU A 61 6.41 3.01 -8.82
C GLU A 61 5.63 1.95 -8.03
N LEU A 62 4.30 2.09 -7.92
CA LEU A 62 3.44 1.05 -7.34
C LEU A 62 3.38 -0.21 -8.20
N GLN A 63 3.36 -0.03 -9.53
CA GLN A 63 3.35 -1.14 -10.47
C GLN A 63 4.69 -1.90 -10.47
N GLU A 64 5.81 -1.21 -10.26
CA GLU A 64 7.12 -1.80 -10.01
C GLU A 64 7.20 -2.49 -8.65
N ALA A 65 6.56 -1.91 -7.62
CA ALA A 65 6.48 -2.50 -6.30
C ALA A 65 5.70 -3.83 -6.30
N ALA A 66 4.67 -3.93 -7.14
CA ALA A 66 3.78 -5.09 -7.38
C ALA A 66 3.03 -5.66 -6.16
N THR A 67 3.51 -5.41 -4.95
CA THR A 67 3.06 -5.97 -3.67
C THR A 67 3.03 -4.89 -2.60
N VAL A 68 2.29 -5.13 -1.51
CA VAL A 68 2.28 -4.22 -0.35
C VAL A 68 3.67 -4.09 0.27
N ALA A 69 4.44 -5.18 0.36
CA ALA A 69 5.81 -5.17 0.84
C ALA A 69 6.70 -4.26 -0.02
N GLY A 70 6.58 -4.33 -1.35
CA GLY A 70 7.27 -3.43 -2.27
C GLY A 70 6.87 -1.97 -2.08
N THR A 71 5.58 -1.70 -1.84
CA THR A 71 5.10 -0.34 -1.55
C THR A 71 5.66 0.19 -0.24
N VAL A 72 5.82 -0.65 0.78
CA VAL A 72 6.48 -0.26 2.04
C VAL A 72 7.93 0.14 1.79
N GLU A 73 8.67 -0.65 1.02
CA GLU A 73 10.07 -0.34 0.65
C GLU A 73 10.15 0.98 -0.13
N LEU A 74 9.21 1.21 -1.06
CA LEU A 74 9.09 2.45 -1.80
C LEU A 74 8.88 3.67 -0.88
N LEU A 75 7.88 3.58 0.01
CA LEU A 75 7.57 4.64 0.97
C LEU A 75 8.75 4.89 1.91
N ARG A 76 9.45 3.82 2.33
CA ARG A 76 10.65 3.91 3.15
C ARG A 76 11.81 4.58 2.43
N SER A 77 11.99 4.31 1.13
CA SER A 77 12.96 5.00 0.27
C SER A 77 12.67 6.50 0.16
N LYS A 78 11.39 6.88 0.18
CA LYS A 78 10.93 8.28 0.22
C LYS A 78 11.03 8.94 1.60
N GLY A 79 11.48 8.20 2.63
CA GLY A 79 11.73 8.72 3.99
C GLY A 79 10.59 8.49 4.98
N ILE A 80 9.55 7.74 4.60
CA ILE A 80 8.47 7.35 5.52
C ILE A 80 8.93 6.20 6.41
N GLN A 81 9.01 6.47 7.70
CA GLN A 81 9.35 5.48 8.73
C GLN A 81 8.16 5.43 9.69
N GLY A 82 7.18 4.59 9.38
CA GLY A 82 6.07 4.22 10.26
C GLY A 82 6.47 3.04 11.14
#